data_AF-A0A968QBG5-F1
#
_entry.id   AF-A0A968QBG5-F1
#
_cell.length_a   1.000
_cell.length_b   1.000
_cell.length_c   1.000
_cell.angle_alpha   90.00
_cell.angle_beta   90.00
_cell.angle_gamma   90.00
#
_symmetry.space_group_name_H-M   'P 1'
#
loop_
_entity.id
_entity.type
_entity.pdbx_description
1 polymer ?
#
loop_
_entity_poly.entity_id
_entity_poly.type
_entity_poly.pdbx_seq_one_letter_code
_entity_poly.pdbx_strand_id
1 'polypeptide(L)'
;MIVSLLTAYASVICAAPASSQILPEVWGTIGSVDDLVSYGAGARFAGTGLEVGTGEEGATGADFLTFISLPVVSPYLGIGYYTGDETIAYSLGVHLGAGKLVVGGGYHSVRGVNGQLGFKF
;
A
#
# COMPACT_ATOMS: atom_id res chain seq x y z
N MET A 1 -3.37 -37.19 -10.47
CA MET A 1 -2.21 -36.58 -11.16
C MET A 1 -2.27 -35.05 -11.20
N ILE A 2 -3.43 -34.42 -11.44
CA ILE A 2 -3.56 -32.94 -11.48
C ILE A 2 -3.44 -32.28 -10.10
N VAL A 3 -3.97 -32.91 -9.04
CA VAL A 3 -3.89 -32.38 -7.67
C VAL A 3 -2.44 -32.30 -7.17
N SER A 4 -1.60 -33.27 -7.51
CA SER A 4 -0.19 -33.34 -7.09
C SER A 4 0.70 -32.29 -7.76
N LEU A 5 0.36 -31.84 -8.98
CA LEU A 5 1.06 -30.72 -9.63
C LEU A 5 0.75 -29.40 -8.91
N LEU A 6 -0.51 -29.16 -8.52
CA LEU A 6 -0.92 -27.92 -7.87
C LEU A 6 -0.25 -27.76 -6.48
N THR A 7 -0.08 -28.86 -5.74
CA THR A 7 0.62 -28.86 -4.45
C THR A 7 2.14 -28.66 -4.62
N ALA A 8 2.72 -29.10 -5.74
CA ALA A 8 4.14 -28.92 -6.04
C ALA A 8 4.49 -27.49 -6.48
N TYR A 9 3.57 -26.76 -7.15
CA TYR A 9 3.77 -25.34 -7.43
C TYR A 9 3.66 -24.48 -6.16
N ALA A 10 2.81 -24.86 -5.20
CA ALA A 10 2.69 -24.15 -3.93
C ALA A 10 3.94 -24.27 -3.05
N SER A 11 4.67 -25.40 -3.13
CA SER A 11 5.86 -25.65 -2.30
C SER A 11 7.15 -25.04 -2.85
N VAL A 12 7.22 -24.70 -4.15
CA VAL A 12 8.42 -24.07 -4.76
C VAL A 12 8.47 -22.55 -4.55
N ILE A 13 7.37 -21.91 -4.16
CA ILE A 13 7.32 -20.45 -3.91
C ILE A 13 7.86 -20.07 -2.51
N CYS A 14 8.08 -21.04 -1.62
CA CYS A 14 8.31 -20.79 -0.19
C CYS A 14 9.73 -21.02 0.33
N ALA A 15 10.75 -21.01 -0.53
CA ALA A 15 12.14 -20.99 -0.10
C ALA A 15 12.87 -19.71 -0.55
N ALA A 16 12.18 -18.56 -0.54
CA ALA A 16 12.90 -17.30 -0.46
C ALA A 16 13.51 -17.20 0.95
N PRO A 17 14.79 -16.81 1.10
CA PRO A 17 15.35 -16.59 2.42
C PRO A 17 14.45 -15.60 3.16
N ALA A 18 14.21 -15.87 4.44
CA ALA A 18 13.63 -14.93 5.36
C ALA A 18 14.56 -13.71 5.43
N SER A 19 14.42 -12.79 4.47
CA SER A 19 14.91 -11.43 4.63
C SER A 19 13.92 -10.76 5.57
N SER A 20 13.96 -11.20 6.83
CA SER A 20 13.20 -10.68 7.97
C SER A 20 13.77 -9.34 8.44
N GLN A 21 14.54 -8.67 7.60
CA GLN A 21 14.88 -7.31 7.85
C GLN A 21 13.60 -6.56 7.48
N ILE A 22 12.80 -6.29 8.51
CA ILE A 22 11.66 -5.39 8.46
C ILE A 22 12.25 -4.05 8.04
N LEU A 23 12.38 -3.86 6.72
CA LEU A 23 12.96 -2.65 6.18
C LEU A 23 11.88 -1.58 6.29
N PRO A 24 12.17 -0.46 6.98
CA PRO A 24 11.34 0.70 6.85
C PRO A 24 11.20 1.03 5.36
N GLU A 25 10.00 1.41 4.98
CA GLU A 25 9.70 1.85 3.64
C GLU A 25 8.96 3.15 3.71
N VAL A 26 9.28 4.06 2.80
CA VAL A 26 8.57 5.33 2.64
C VAL A 26 8.17 5.50 1.19
N TRP A 27 7.09 6.23 0.95
CA TRP A 27 6.60 6.47 -0.39
C TRP A 27 5.89 7.82 -0.49
N GLY A 28 5.81 8.33 -1.71
CA GLY A 28 4.90 9.41 -2.09
C GLY A 28 3.73 8.85 -2.89
N THR A 29 2.59 9.53 -2.79
CA THR A 29 1.33 9.12 -3.40
C THR A 29 0.79 10.27 -4.24
N ILE A 30 0.30 9.95 -5.45
CA ILE A 30 -0.47 10.86 -6.29
C ILE A 30 -1.78 10.16 -6.62
N GLY A 31 -2.89 10.80 -6.29
CA GLY A 31 -4.24 10.29 -6.54
C GLY A 31 -5.05 11.24 -7.40
N SER A 32 -6.12 10.72 -7.99
CA SER A 32 -7.11 11.54 -8.65
C SER A 32 -8.53 10.99 -8.48
N VAL A 33 -9.45 11.91 -8.22
CA VAL A 33 -10.90 11.71 -8.18
C VAL A 33 -11.51 12.97 -8.79
N ASP A 34 -12.51 12.80 -9.67
CA ASP A 34 -13.29 13.89 -10.27
C ASP A 34 -12.45 15.10 -10.78
N ASP A 35 -11.38 14.81 -11.52
CA ASP A 35 -10.40 15.76 -12.08
C ASP A 35 -9.58 16.56 -11.05
N LEU A 36 -9.74 16.28 -9.75
CA LEU A 36 -8.91 16.81 -8.68
C LEU A 36 -7.70 15.91 -8.44
N VAL A 37 -6.55 16.53 -8.21
CA VAL A 37 -5.29 15.82 -7.91
C VAL A 37 -5.00 15.91 -6.42
N SER A 38 -4.71 14.77 -5.82
CA SER A 38 -4.32 14.63 -4.43
C SER A 38 -2.87 14.18 -4.29
N TYR A 39 -2.25 14.56 -3.17
CA TYR A 39 -0.89 14.17 -2.84
C TYR A 39 -0.85 13.53 -1.46
N GLY A 40 0.11 12.65 -1.25
CA GLY A 40 0.35 12.06 0.05
C GLY A 40 1.78 11.58 0.23
N ALA A 41 2.12 11.28 1.47
CA ALA A 41 3.37 10.66 1.84
C ALA A 41 3.10 9.65 2.94
N GLY A 42 3.71 8.48 2.83
CA GLY A 42 3.53 7.42 3.80
C GLY A 42 4.83 6.73 4.17
N ALA A 43 4.75 6.02 5.29
CA ALA A 43 5.82 5.18 5.80
C ALA A 43 5.24 3.90 6.39
N ARG A 44 5.96 2.79 6.26
CA ARG A 44 5.58 1.51 6.86
C ARG A 44 6.75 0.84 7.56
N PHE A 45 6.42 0.15 8.64
CA PHE A 45 7.33 -0.67 9.41
C PHE A 45 6.54 -1.84 10.02
N ALA A 46 7.14 -3.02 10.01
CA ALA A 46 6.58 -4.24 10.60
C ALA A 46 5.17 -4.61 10.10
N GLY A 47 4.86 -4.35 8.83
CA GLY A 47 3.54 -4.64 8.25
C GLY A 47 2.46 -3.59 8.55
N THR A 48 2.79 -2.55 9.30
CA THR A 48 1.89 -1.42 9.58
C THR A 48 2.41 -0.18 8.87
N GLY A 49 1.51 0.59 8.26
CA GLY A 49 1.83 1.85 7.63
C GLY A 49 0.98 3.01 8.12
N LEU A 50 1.52 4.21 7.97
CA LEU A 50 0.79 5.46 8.09
C LEU A 50 0.97 6.22 6.77
N GLU A 51 -0.10 6.80 6.26
CA GLU A 51 -0.04 7.72 5.13
C GLU A 51 -0.76 9.01 5.50
N VAL A 52 -0.15 10.15 5.24
CA VAL A 52 -0.82 11.45 5.32
C VAL A 52 -1.08 11.96 3.92
N GLY A 53 -2.20 12.62 3.71
CA GLY A 53 -2.58 13.09 2.39
C GLY A 53 -3.54 14.25 2.38
N THR A 54 -3.65 14.86 1.20
CA THR A 54 -4.65 15.86 0.87
C THR A 54 -5.75 15.20 0.04
N GLY A 55 -7.01 15.55 0.28
CA GLY A 55 -8.18 15.10 -0.45
C GLY A 55 -8.82 16.23 -1.26
N GLU A 56 -10.03 15.97 -1.75
CA GLU A 56 -10.86 16.98 -2.42
C GLU A 56 -11.09 18.20 -1.53
N GLU A 57 -11.27 19.37 -2.17
CA GLU A 57 -11.58 20.64 -1.49
C GLU A 57 -10.60 21.07 -0.39
N GLY A 58 -9.38 20.52 -0.38
CA GLY A 58 -8.37 20.82 0.64
C GLY A 58 -8.52 20.01 1.93
N ALA A 59 -9.32 18.93 1.91
CA ALA A 59 -9.35 17.94 2.98
C ALA A 59 -7.93 17.45 3.30
N THR A 60 -7.63 17.23 4.57
CA THR A 60 -6.36 16.65 5.00
C THR A 60 -6.62 15.55 6.01
N GLY A 61 -5.78 14.53 5.98
CA GLY A 61 -6.03 13.37 6.83
C GLY A 61 -4.84 12.44 6.93
N ALA A 62 -5.08 11.37 7.67
CA ALA A 62 -4.13 10.29 7.85
C ALA A 62 -4.84 8.94 7.78
N ASP A 63 -4.18 7.99 7.14
CA ASP A 63 -4.57 6.60 7.00
C ASP A 63 -3.67 5.72 7.87
N PHE A 64 -4.28 4.77 8.58
CA PHE A 64 -3.61 3.62 9.17
C PHE A 64 -3.77 2.41 8.25
N LEU A 65 -2.65 1.85 7.80
CA LEU A 65 -2.58 0.80 6.80
C LEU A 65 -2.04 -0.50 7.42
N THR A 66 -2.62 -1.63 7.05
CA THR A 66 -2.13 -2.97 7.39
C THR A 66 -1.76 -3.72 6.12
N PHE A 67 -0.53 -4.20 6.06
CA PHE A 67 0.06 -4.89 4.92
C PHE A 67 0.21 -6.38 5.19
N ILE A 68 -0.05 -7.19 4.15
CA ILE A 68 0.32 -8.60 4.13
C ILE A 68 1.62 -8.72 3.34
N SER A 69 2.74 -8.86 4.04
CA SER A 69 4.06 -8.91 3.40
C SER A 69 4.32 -10.27 2.73
N LEU A 70 4.22 -10.32 1.41
CA LEU A 70 4.66 -11.46 0.58
C LEU A 70 5.99 -11.09 -0.13
N PRO A 71 6.74 -12.06 -0.70
CA PRO A 71 8.10 -11.83 -1.20
C PRO A 71 8.26 -10.69 -2.23
N VAL A 72 7.27 -10.47 -3.10
CA VAL A 72 7.30 -9.44 -4.16
C VAL A 72 6.16 -8.44 -4.03
N VAL A 73 5.04 -8.88 -3.49
CA VAL A 73 3.78 -8.15 -3.45
C VAL A 73 3.35 -7.95 -2.00
N SER A 74 2.80 -6.80 -1.67
CA SER A 74 2.31 -6.49 -0.34
C SER A 74 0.96 -5.79 -0.46
N PRO A 75 -0.15 -6.54 -0.55
CA PRO A 75 -1.47 -5.94 -0.52
C PRO A 75 -1.72 -5.32 0.86
N TYR A 76 -2.53 -4.28 0.90
CA TYR A 76 -2.92 -3.61 2.12
C TYR A 76 -4.38 -3.19 2.13
N LEU A 77 -4.87 -3.00 3.35
CA LEU A 77 -6.12 -2.35 3.66
C LEU A 77 -5.85 -1.24 4.67
N GLY A 78 -6.66 -0.20 4.64
CA GLY A 78 -6.50 0.93 5.52
C GLY A 78 -7.81 1.61 5.86
N ILE A 79 -7.75 2.30 7.00
CA ILE A 79 -8.79 3.19 7.49
C ILE A 79 -8.14 4.53 7.80
N GLY A 80 -8.81 5.62 7.44
CA GLY A 80 -8.29 6.96 7.60
C GLY A 80 -9.29 7.91 8.22
N TYR A 81 -8.76 9.02 8.71
CA TYR A 81 -9.53 10.14 9.22
C TYR A 81 -9.17 11.39 8.43
N TYR A 82 -10.16 12.03 7.82
CA TYR A 82 -9.99 13.23 7.00
C TYR A 82 -10.89 14.37 7.47
N THR A 83 -10.41 15.59 7.31
CA THR A 83 -11.22 16.80 7.53
C THR A 83 -12.20 16.99 6.37
N GLY A 84 -13.48 17.20 6.64
CA GLY A 84 -14.52 17.39 5.63
C GLY A 84 -15.81 16.67 6.00
N ASP A 85 -16.72 16.55 5.03
CA ASP A 85 -18.03 15.91 5.23
C ASP A 85 -17.91 14.39 5.44
N GLU A 86 -16.98 13.74 4.75
CA GLU A 86 -16.63 12.34 4.95
C GLU A 86 -15.45 12.19 5.89
N THR A 87 -15.76 11.97 7.16
CA THR A 87 -14.75 11.89 8.22
C THR A 87 -13.93 10.60 8.19
N ILE A 88 -14.53 9.49 7.76
CA ILE A 88 -13.88 8.17 7.72
C ILE A 88 -13.55 7.80 6.28
N ALA A 89 -12.27 7.56 6.03
CA ALA A 89 -11.80 7.05 4.76
C ALA A 89 -11.48 5.55 4.85
N TYR A 90 -11.62 4.85 3.74
CA TYR A 90 -11.09 3.50 3.54
C TYR A 90 -10.14 3.49 2.35
N SER A 91 -9.11 2.67 2.47
CA SER A 91 -8.09 2.49 1.45
C SER A 91 -7.75 1.02 1.25
N LEU A 92 -7.45 0.67 0.00
CA LEU A 92 -6.97 -0.65 -0.37
C LEU A 92 -6.00 -0.51 -1.52
N GLY A 93 -4.98 -1.35 -1.56
CA GLY A 93 -4.00 -1.28 -2.63
C GLY A 93 -2.94 -2.34 -2.50
N VAL A 94 -1.88 -2.15 -3.27
CA VAL A 94 -0.79 -3.08 -3.36
C VAL A 94 0.52 -2.34 -3.55
N HIS A 95 1.56 -2.83 -2.86
CA HIS A 95 2.94 -2.47 -3.13
C HIS A 95 3.66 -3.62 -3.81
N LEU A 96 4.42 -3.30 -4.86
CA LEU A 96 5.30 -4.22 -5.56
C LEU A 96 6.74 -3.78 -5.28
N GLY A 97 7.53 -4.67 -4.69
CA GLY A 97 8.93 -4.44 -4.39
C GLY A 97 9.85 -5.01 -5.48
N ALA A 98 10.79 -4.19 -5.95
CA ALA A 98 11.89 -4.60 -6.83
C ALA A 98 13.22 -4.14 -6.21
N GLY A 99 13.82 -4.97 -5.36
CA GLY A 99 14.97 -4.58 -4.56
C GLY A 99 14.60 -3.47 -3.57
N LYS A 100 15.26 -2.31 -3.68
CA LYS A 100 14.97 -1.13 -2.84
C LYS A 100 13.82 -0.27 -3.37
N LEU A 101 13.45 -0.40 -4.63
CA LEU A 101 12.37 0.39 -5.23
C LEU A 101 11.02 -0.23 -4.90
N VAL A 102 10.03 0.63 -4.65
CA VAL A 102 8.64 0.21 -4.46
C VAL A 102 7.75 1.01 -5.41
N VAL A 103 6.90 0.29 -6.12
CA VAL A 103 5.83 0.87 -6.93
C VAL A 103 4.53 0.33 -6.38
N GLY A 104 3.57 1.22 -6.14
CA GLY A 104 2.28 0.84 -5.62
C GLY A 104 1.14 1.51 -6.36
N GLY A 105 -0.05 1.01 -6.08
CA GLY A 105 -1.27 1.63 -6.52
C GLY A 105 -2.45 1.08 -5.73
N GLY A 106 -3.52 1.86 -5.71
CA GLY A 106 -4.69 1.50 -4.93
C GLY A 106 -5.86 2.43 -5.20
N TYR A 107 -6.88 2.25 -4.37
CA TYR A 107 -8.04 3.11 -4.29
C TYR A 107 -8.17 3.64 -2.86
N HIS A 108 -8.57 4.90 -2.75
CA HIS A 108 -8.88 5.56 -1.51
C HIS A 108 -10.18 6.34 -1.68
N SER A 109 -11.16 6.11 -0.81
CA SER A 109 -12.48 6.77 -0.83
C SER A 109 -12.43 8.27 -1.14
N VAL A 110 -11.62 9.06 -0.42
CA VAL A 110 -11.49 10.53 -0.60
C VAL A 110 -10.55 10.96 -1.74
N ARG A 111 -9.68 10.07 -2.24
CA ARG A 111 -8.58 10.44 -3.17
C ARG A 111 -8.65 9.70 -4.51
N GLY A 112 -9.66 8.85 -4.68
CA GLY A 112 -9.87 8.00 -5.84
C GLY A 112 -8.74 7.01 -6.07
N VAL A 113 -8.47 6.77 -7.36
CA VAL A 113 -7.38 5.89 -7.80
C VAL A 113 -6.06 6.61 -7.59
N ASN A 114 -5.09 5.91 -6.99
CA ASN A 114 -3.79 6.48 -6.68
C ASN A 114 -2.64 5.57 -7.12
N GLY A 115 -1.54 6.22 -7.47
CA GLY A 115 -0.23 5.62 -7.73
C GLY A 115 0.77 6.03 -6.66
N GLN A 116 1.68 5.12 -6.35
CA GLN A 116 2.63 5.27 -5.23
C GLN A 116 4.04 4.93 -5.71
N LEU A 117 5.02 5.71 -5.26
CA LEU A 117 6.43 5.48 -5.55
C LEU A 117 7.25 5.65 -4.27
N GLY A 118 8.05 4.64 -3.94
CA GLY A 118 8.75 4.59 -2.68
C GLY A 118 10.05 3.81 -2.70
N PHE A 119 10.65 3.71 -1.52
CA PHE A 119 11.95 3.08 -1.32
C PHE A 119 12.06 2.41 0.06
N LYS A 120 12.75 1.27 0.09
CA LYS A 120 13.11 0.48 1.28
C LYS A 120 14.53 0.79 1.73
N PHE A 121 14.75 0.90 3.04
CA PHE A 121 16.05 1.21 3.64
C PHE A 121 16.90 -0.02 3.91
#